data_AF-A0A1D8G4S5-F1
#
_entry.id   AF-A0A1D8G4S5-F1
#
_cell.length_a   1.000
_cell.length_b   1.000
_cell.length_c   1.000
_cell.angle_alpha   90.00
_cell.angle_beta   90.00
_cell.angle_gamma   90.00
#
_symmetry.space_group_name_H-M   'P 1'
#
loop_
_entity.id
_entity.type
_entity.pdbx_description
1 polymer ?
#
loop_
_entity_poly.entity_id
_entity_poly.type
_entity_poly.pdbx_seq_one_letter_code
_entity_poly.pdbx_strand_id
1 'polypeptide(L)'
;MDLLDWHRGRLSSRRLAVLVKHMPRDSALLSETDGEAADWSTTDYLLAAVVDHLAAANWMFASVHSDEDADPPERPVPVPRPGDGAAGSVDAPRPTAPAPAGAPDRDRAPDPPSPAELARFFS
;
A
#
# COMPACT_ATOMS: atom_id res chain seq x y z
N MET A 1 24.59 -10.99 -5.98
CA MET A 1 25.08 -10.12 -4.89
C MET A 1 24.01 -10.17 -3.82
N ASP A 2 24.35 -10.68 -2.64
CA ASP A 2 23.41 -10.90 -1.54
C ASP A 2 24.07 -10.46 -0.20
N LEU A 3 23.29 -10.28 0.86
CA LEU A 3 23.76 -9.88 2.20
C LEU A 3 24.87 -10.82 2.72
N LEU A 4 24.83 -12.09 2.32
CA LEU A 4 25.85 -13.06 2.68
C LEU A 4 27.23 -12.74 2.08
N ASP A 5 27.31 -11.97 0.99
CA ASP A 5 28.58 -11.52 0.45
C ASP A 5 29.27 -10.53 1.39
N TRP A 6 28.52 -9.75 2.18
CA TRP A 6 29.09 -8.91 3.25
C TRP A 6 29.59 -9.76 4.41
N HIS A 7 28.78 -10.71 4.89
CA HIS A 7 29.19 -11.62 5.96
C HIS A 7 30.44 -12.45 5.59
N ARG A 8 30.57 -12.84 4.32
CA ARG A 8 31.73 -13.60 3.80
C ARG A 8 32.92 -12.71 3.40
N GLY A 9 32.86 -11.40 3.65
CA GLY A 9 33.94 -10.45 3.34
C GLY A 9 34.14 -10.13 1.86
N ARG A 10 33.22 -10.56 0.98
CA ARG A 10 33.24 -10.28 -0.46
C ARG A 10 32.60 -8.93 -0.82
N LEU A 11 31.85 -8.33 0.10
CA LEU A 11 31.23 -7.01 -0.03
C LEU A 11 31.73 -6.08 1.07
N SER A 12 32.20 -4.88 0.71
CA SER A 12 32.63 -3.89 1.70
C SER A 12 31.42 -3.20 2.35
N SER A 13 31.55 -2.80 3.62
CA SER A 13 30.51 -2.03 4.33
C SER A 13 30.17 -0.71 3.63
N ARG A 14 31.16 -0.08 2.98
CA ARG A 14 30.94 1.12 2.16
C ARG A 14 29.99 0.84 0.99
N ARG A 15 30.15 -0.30 0.32
CA ARG A 15 29.28 -0.68 -0.80
C ARG A 15 27.89 -1.10 -0.33
N LEU A 16 27.80 -1.82 0.79
CA LEU A 16 26.53 -2.15 1.42
C LEU A 16 25.74 -0.88 1.78
N ALA A 17 26.38 0.11 2.39
CA ALA A 17 25.75 1.39 2.73
C ALA A 17 25.19 2.13 1.51
N VAL A 18 25.89 2.08 0.36
CA VAL A 18 25.41 2.66 -0.90
C VAL A 18 24.17 1.93 -1.41
N LEU A 19 24.14 0.59 -1.35
CA LEU A 19 22.99 -0.20 -1.78
C LEU A 19 21.75 0.08 -0.92
N VAL A 20 21.91 0.12 0.41
CA VAL A 20 20.82 0.47 1.35
C VAL A 20 20.32 1.90 1.08
N LYS A 21 21.23 2.85 0.85
CA LYS A 21 20.88 4.25 0.61
C LYS A 21 20.12 4.47 -0.72
N HIS A 22 20.39 3.66 -1.74
CA HIS A 22 19.80 3.78 -3.08
C HIS A 22 18.78 2.69 -3.38
N MET A 23 18.25 2.06 -2.33
CA MET A 23 17.25 1.04 -2.47
C MET A 23 15.94 1.63 -3.03
N PRO A 24 15.20 0.87 -3.86
CA PRO A 24 13.90 1.28 -4.36
C PRO A 24 12.91 1.59 -3.23
N ARG A 25 12.03 2.58 -3.46
CA ARG A 25 11.06 3.07 -2.46
C ARG A 25 10.04 2.00 -2.05
N ASP A 26 9.76 1.07 -2.95
CA ASP A 26 8.89 -0.10 -2.80
C ASP A 26 9.59 -1.31 -2.16
N SER A 27 10.83 -1.16 -1.68
CA SER A 27 11.52 -2.27 -1.02
C SER A 27 10.89 -2.63 0.33
N ALA A 28 10.90 -3.93 0.64
CA ALA A 28 10.39 -4.45 1.91
C ALA A 28 11.04 -3.80 3.16
N LEU A 29 12.31 -3.40 3.06
CA LEU A 29 12.98 -2.71 4.17
C LEU A 29 12.40 -1.30 4.38
N LEU A 30 12.20 -0.55 3.30
CA LEU A 30 11.63 0.79 3.38
C LEU A 30 10.15 0.73 3.78
N SER A 31 9.38 -0.26 3.31
CA SER A 31 7.99 -0.44 3.74
C SER A 31 7.85 -0.77 5.22
N GLU A 32 8.71 -1.64 5.76
CA GLU A 32 8.73 -1.95 7.20
C GLU A 32 9.19 -0.76 8.06
N THR A 33 10.11 0.06 7.54
CA THR A 33 10.68 1.20 8.30
C THR A 33 9.75 2.42 8.28
N ASP A 34 9.16 2.73 7.13
CA ASP A 34 8.36 3.93 6.91
C ASP A 34 6.85 3.72 7.18
N GLY A 35 6.42 2.47 7.41
CA GLY A 35 5.04 2.13 7.76
C GLY A 35 4.03 2.59 6.71
N GLU A 36 2.90 3.17 7.13
CA GLU A 36 1.82 3.62 6.24
C GLU A 36 2.23 4.79 5.32
N ALA A 37 3.34 5.47 5.61
CA ALA A 37 3.94 6.49 4.73
C ALA A 37 4.72 5.90 3.55
N ALA A 38 4.91 4.57 3.52
CA ALA A 38 5.53 3.86 2.40
C ALA A 38 4.56 3.57 1.25
N ASP A 39 3.25 3.50 1.53
CA ASP A 39 2.28 3.03 0.54
C ASP A 39 2.10 4.02 -0.61
N TRP A 40 2.05 5.32 -0.32
CA TRP A 40 1.92 6.36 -1.33
C TRP A 40 3.13 7.30 -1.34
N SER A 41 3.71 7.46 -2.53
CA SER A 41 4.65 8.54 -2.78
C SER A 41 3.95 9.90 -2.79
N THR A 42 4.72 10.98 -2.65
CA THR A 42 4.20 12.34 -2.82
C THR A 42 3.51 12.54 -4.16
N THR A 43 4.01 11.89 -5.22
CA THR A 43 3.40 11.92 -6.54
C THR A 43 2.03 11.25 -6.54
N ASP A 44 1.85 10.16 -5.80
CA ASP A 44 0.56 9.45 -5.71
C ASP A 44 -0.49 10.30 -5.01
N TYR A 45 -0.12 10.95 -3.89
CA TYR A 45 -0.99 11.91 -3.21
C TYR A 45 -1.38 13.09 -4.12
N LEU A 46 -0.43 13.65 -4.86
CA LEU A 46 -0.70 14.76 -5.78
C LEU A 46 -1.58 14.33 -6.95
N LEU A 47 -1.35 13.14 -7.51
CA LEU A 47 -2.15 12.61 -8.60
C LEU A 47 -3.59 12.31 -8.15
N ALA A 48 -3.77 11.71 -6.98
CA ALA A 48 -5.08 11.50 -6.38
C ALA A 48 -5.84 12.82 -6.20
N ALA A 49 -5.17 13.87 -5.70
CA ALA A 49 -5.77 15.20 -5.58
C ALA A 49 -6.18 15.79 -6.95
N VAL A 50 -5.35 15.60 -7.98
CA VAL A 50 -5.69 16.03 -9.36
C VAL A 50 -6.93 15.31 -9.87
N VAL A 51 -7.02 13.98 -9.66
CA VAL A 51 -8.18 13.19 -10.06
C VAL A 51 -9.45 13.65 -9.34
N ASP A 52 -9.38 13.86 -8.03
CA ASP A 52 -10.51 14.34 -7.21
C ASP A 52 -11.03 15.71 -7.71
N HIS A 53 -10.10 16.64 -7.96
CA HIS A 53 -10.46 17.98 -8.44
C HIS A 53 -11.02 17.95 -9.85
N LEU A 54 -10.50 17.11 -10.74
CA LEU A 54 -11.03 16.95 -12.09
C LEU A 54 -12.43 16.35 -12.07
N ALA A 55 -12.66 15.33 -11.25
CA ALA A 55 -13.98 14.74 -11.08
C ALA A 55 -14.99 15.76 -10.56
N ALA A 56 -14.61 16.55 -9.54
CA ALA A 56 -15.45 17.62 -9.02
C ALA A 56 -15.76 18.70 -10.07
N ALA A 57 -14.76 19.10 -10.87
CA ALA A 57 -14.94 20.08 -11.95
C ALA A 57 -15.91 19.57 -13.03
N ASN A 58 -15.74 18.32 -13.45
CA ASN A 58 -16.62 17.69 -14.44
C ASN A 58 -18.04 17.52 -13.91
N TRP A 59 -18.20 17.17 -12.64
CA TRP A 59 -19.51 17.11 -11.99
C TRP A 59 -20.19 18.47 -11.94
N MET A 60 -19.48 19.54 -11.54
CA MET A 60 -20.02 20.90 -11.56
C MET A 60 -20.42 21.32 -12.98
N PHE A 61 -19.59 21.00 -13.98
CA PHE A 61 -19.90 21.26 -15.38
C PHE A 61 -21.17 20.51 -15.81
N ALA A 62 -21.25 19.21 -15.57
CA ALA A 62 -22.43 18.41 -15.90
C ALA A 62 -23.68 18.95 -15.19
N SER A 63 -23.58 19.32 -13.91
CA SER A 63 -24.70 19.85 -13.12
C SER A 63 -25.25 21.15 -13.69
N VAL A 64 -24.38 22.05 -14.17
CA VAL A 64 -24.78 23.34 -14.77
C VAL A 64 -25.39 23.16 -16.17
N HIS A 65 -24.99 22.11 -16.89
CA HIS A 65 -25.43 21.86 -18.28
C HIS A 65 -26.48 20.76 -18.39
N SER A 66 -27.03 20.29 -17.27
CA SER A 66 -28.13 19.34 -17.26
C SER A 66 -29.46 20.07 -17.48
N ASP A 67 -30.41 19.41 -18.12
CA ASP A 67 -31.77 19.93 -18.28
C ASP A 67 -32.43 20.15 -16.90
N GLU A 68 -33.31 21.15 -16.79
CA GLU A 68 -33.93 21.56 -15.51
C GLU A 68 -34.77 20.45 -14.87
N ASP A 69 -35.35 19.57 -15.70
CA ASP A 69 -36.17 18.44 -15.27
C ASP A 69 -35.38 17.12 -15.11
N ALA A 70 -34.06 17.13 -15.35
CA ALA A 70 -33.23 15.95 -15.21
C ALA A 70 -32.77 15.74 -13.77
N ASP A 71 -32.60 14.47 -13.38
CA ASP A 71 -32.02 14.14 -12.08
C ASP A 71 -30.57 14.67 -12.00
N PRO A 72 -30.18 15.36 -10.90
CA PRO A 72 -28.82 15.85 -10.74
C PRO A 72 -27.79 14.73 -10.81
N PRO A 73 -26.63 14.97 -11.46
CA PRO A 73 -25.59 13.95 -11.55
C PRO A 73 -25.05 13.60 -10.15
N GLU A 74 -24.67 12.34 -9.98
CA GLU A 74 -24.11 11.85 -8.72
C GLU A 74 -22.79 12.56 -8.40
N ARG A 75 -22.63 12.96 -7.13
CA ARG A 75 -21.40 13.61 -6.66
C ARG A 75 -20.26 12.59 -6.69
N PRO A 76 -19.09 12.95 -7.25
CA PRO A 76 -17.95 12.03 -7.31
C PRO A 76 -17.42 11.74 -5.90
N VAL A 77 -17.02 10.49 -5.69
CA VAL A 77 -16.33 10.02 -4.49
C VAL A 77 -14.82 10.21 -4.70
N PRO A 78 -14.10 10.82 -3.74
CA PRO A 78 -12.65 10.96 -3.81
C PRO A 78 -11.91 9.62 -3.87
N VAL A 79 -10.71 9.62 -4.45
CA VAL A 79 -9.81 8.47 -4.44
C VAL A 79 -9.46 8.12 -2.99
N PRO A 80 -9.65 6.85 -2.54
CA PRO A 80 -9.28 6.43 -1.19
C PRO A 80 -7.78 6.56 -0.95
N ARG A 81 -7.37 7.21 0.15
CA ARG A 81 -5.95 7.37 0.49
C ARG A 81 -5.54 6.35 1.56
N PRO A 82 -4.25 5.94 1.62
CA PRO A 82 -3.73 5.20 2.76
C PRO A 82 -3.96 6.00 4.05
N GLY A 83 -4.37 5.32 5.12
CA GLY A 83 -4.83 5.94 6.37
C GLY A 83 -6.30 6.38 6.41
N ASP A 84 -7.00 6.48 5.26
CA ASP A 84 -8.45 6.72 5.21
C ASP A 84 -9.18 5.40 5.51
N GLY A 85 -9.09 4.91 6.74
CA GLY A 85 -9.55 3.57 7.12
C GLY A 85 -10.93 3.22 6.57
N ALA A 86 -10.98 2.31 5.58
CA ALA A 86 -12.15 1.61 5.03
C ALA A 86 -13.52 2.34 5.02
N ALA A 87 -13.56 3.66 4.86
CA ALA A 87 -14.80 4.46 4.93
C ALA A 87 -15.31 4.93 3.55
N GLY A 88 -14.71 4.45 2.47
CA GLY A 88 -15.05 4.82 1.09
C GLY A 88 -15.74 3.74 0.25
N SER A 89 -16.23 2.65 0.85
CA SER A 89 -17.00 1.62 0.13
C SER A 89 -18.36 1.41 0.78
N VAL A 90 -19.28 2.33 0.50
CA VAL A 90 -20.70 2.02 0.64
C VAL A 90 -21.13 1.44 -0.71
N ASP A 91 -21.48 0.16 -0.67
CA ASP A 91 -22.21 -0.61 -1.68
C ASP A 91 -21.43 -1.29 -2.83
N ALA A 92 -20.55 -2.23 -2.44
CA ALA A 92 -20.33 -3.42 -3.26
C ALA A 92 -20.87 -4.64 -2.47
N PRO A 93 -21.75 -5.49 -3.03
CA PRO A 93 -22.20 -6.69 -2.33
C PRO A 93 -20.99 -7.60 -2.08
N ARG A 94 -20.63 -7.75 -0.81
CA ARG A 94 -19.60 -8.70 -0.39
C ARG A 94 -20.09 -10.12 -0.75
N PRO A 95 -19.37 -10.89 -1.58
CA PRO A 95 -19.71 -12.30 -1.75
C PRO A 95 -19.60 -13.00 -0.39
N THR A 96 -20.68 -13.65 0.03
CA THR A 96 -20.74 -14.46 1.25
C THR A 96 -19.83 -15.67 1.09
N ALA A 97 -18.57 -15.51 1.49
CA ALA A 97 -17.67 -16.64 1.65
C ALA A 97 -18.14 -17.48 2.85
N PRO A 98 -18.20 -18.82 2.73
CA PRO A 98 -18.53 -19.69 3.87
C PRO A 98 -17.43 -19.62 4.92
N ALA A 99 -17.83 -19.69 6.19
CA ALA A 99 -16.94 -19.60 7.34
C ALA A 99 -15.78 -20.61 7.25
N PRO A 100 -14.51 -20.19 7.35
CA PRO A 100 -13.41 -21.13 7.48
C PRO A 100 -13.45 -21.75 8.88
N ALA A 101 -13.61 -23.07 8.92
CA ALA A 101 -13.37 -23.86 10.11
C ALA A 101 -11.89 -23.74 10.51
N GLY A 102 -11.65 -23.30 11.76
CA GLY A 102 -10.32 -23.33 12.38
C GLY A 102 -9.39 -22.19 11.93
N ALA A 103 -9.64 -20.98 12.41
CA ALA A 103 -8.63 -19.92 12.37
C ALA A 103 -7.57 -20.20 13.46
N PRO A 104 -6.26 -20.24 13.12
CA PRO A 104 -5.23 -20.16 14.14
C PRO A 104 -5.29 -18.78 14.81
N ASP A 105 -5.03 -18.77 16.11
CA ASP A 105 -4.97 -17.60 16.99
C ASP A 105 -4.11 -16.49 16.37
N ARG A 106 -4.75 -15.40 15.94
CA ARG A 106 -4.09 -14.28 15.23
C ARG A 106 -3.24 -13.41 16.17
N ASP A 107 -3.36 -13.62 17.48
CA ASP A 107 -2.67 -12.84 18.50
C ASP A 107 -1.36 -13.51 18.98
N ARG A 108 -1.02 -14.69 18.45
CA ARG A 108 0.27 -15.35 18.70
C ARG A 108 1.33 -14.77 17.75
N ALA A 109 2.22 -13.93 18.27
CA ALA A 109 3.47 -13.64 17.57
C ALA A 109 4.19 -14.97 17.27
N PRO A 110 4.56 -15.26 16.01
CA PRO A 110 5.28 -16.47 15.68
C PRO A 110 6.61 -16.48 16.46
N ASP A 111 6.97 -17.62 17.04
CA ASP A 111 8.27 -17.76 17.69
C ASP A 111 9.36 -17.42 16.66
N PRO A 112 10.38 -16.62 17.02
CA PRO A 112 11.42 -16.24 16.07
C PRO A 112 12.11 -17.51 15.56
N PRO A 113 12.36 -17.61 14.23
CA PRO A 113 12.96 -18.81 13.66
C PRO A 113 14.33 -19.07 14.31
N SER A 114 14.58 -20.33 14.61
CA SER A 114 15.84 -20.74 15.23
C SER A 114 17.02 -20.46 14.29
N PRO A 115 18.26 -20.29 14.82
CA PRO A 115 19.45 -20.10 13.99
C PRO A 115 19.66 -21.20 12.94
N ALA A 116 19.20 -22.43 13.21
CA ALA A 116 19.26 -23.55 12.28
C ALA A 116 18.22 -23.46 11.15
N GLU A 117 17.02 -22.93 11.43
CA GLU A 117 15.99 -22.70 10.42
C GLU A 117 16.35 -21.54 9.50
N LEU A 118 16.92 -20.47 10.07
CA LEU A 118 17.50 -19.38 9.29
C LEU A 118 18.59 -19.92 8.36
N ALA A 119 19.51 -20.75 8.86
CA ALA A 119 20.57 -21.32 8.03
C ALA A 119 20.06 -22.20 6.87
N ARG A 120 18.90 -22.86 7.02
CA ARG A 120 18.26 -23.69 5.97
C ARG A 120 17.44 -22.89 4.97
N PHE A 121 16.89 -21.76 5.38
CA PHE A 121 16.17 -20.87 4.46
C PHE A 121 17.10 -20.21 3.45
N PHE A 122 18.37 -19.98 3.82
CA PHE A 122 19.38 -19.30 3.00
C PHE A 122 20.41 -20.24 2.35
N SER A 123 20.12 -21.55 2.29
CA SER A 123 20.91 -22.57 1.57
C SER A 123 20.28 -22.91 0.23
#